data_AF-A0A1W5D7D0-F1
#
_entry.id   AF-A0A1W5D7D0-F1
#
_cell.length_a   1.000
_cell.length_b   1.000
_cell.length_c   1.000
_cell.angle_alpha   90.00
_cell.angle_beta   90.00
_cell.angle_gamma   90.00
#
_symmetry.space_group_name_H-M   'P 1'
#
loop_
_entity.id
_entity.type
_entity.pdbx_description
1 polymer ?
#
loop_
_entity_poly.entity_id
_entity_poly.type
_entity_poly.pdbx_seq_one_letter_code
_entity_poly.pdbx_strand_id
1 'polypeptide(L)'
;MLSATRRWLRRNRTSFAIGAGVLGAGYVVGQYVLSKITEARDRMSSDRIARENLRRRFEQNQEDCTFTVLALLPTATEDILVALPVENITHQLQQKKAERTGRSASAGTSEVAPSEMSSGPPSVAGDDGKSLSSFQSEGYIHASQMAASSSGNADMSLQIPRKSKAQLWNEVKIKSITRSYTLLYTVSLLTLLTRIQLNLLGRRNYLSSVVSLASHPLHESTISLENHDDVNAEQEYGSDFETNRKFLTFSWWLLHRGWRDIMERVEAAVKEDFGPLNPREDITMERLSALTLDIRRKVEGTTEEERRYVNENDLCSMEVS
;
A
#
# COMPACT_ATOMS: atom_id res chain seq x y z
N MET A 1 -53.88 -45.46 66.24
CA MET A 1 -52.69 -44.58 66.10
C MET A 1 -52.91 -43.40 65.16
N LEU A 2 -53.54 -43.57 63.98
CA LEU A 2 -53.81 -42.49 63.01
C LEU A 2 -54.67 -41.31 63.52
N SER A 3 -55.58 -41.55 64.47
CA SER A 3 -56.47 -40.51 65.02
C SER A 3 -55.77 -39.57 66.01
N ALA A 4 -54.70 -40.02 66.67
CA ALA A 4 -53.88 -39.21 67.58
C ALA A 4 -52.94 -38.28 66.79
N THR A 5 -52.30 -38.79 65.74
CA THR A 5 -51.49 -38.01 64.80
C THR A 5 -52.31 -36.93 64.09
N ARG A 6 -53.57 -37.23 63.73
CA ARG A 6 -54.47 -36.26 63.08
C ARG A 6 -54.91 -35.12 64.00
N ARG A 7 -55.11 -35.39 65.31
CA ARG A 7 -55.41 -34.37 66.32
C ARG A 7 -54.20 -33.51 66.66
N TRP A 8 -53.03 -34.13 66.77
CA TRP A 8 -51.76 -33.42 66.99
C TRP A 8 -51.39 -32.51 65.82
N LEU A 9 -51.51 -33.01 64.59
CA LEU A 9 -51.28 -32.23 63.38
C LEU A 9 -52.24 -31.04 63.31
N ARG A 10 -53.53 -31.26 63.62
CA ARG A 10 -54.55 -30.20 63.64
C ARG A 10 -54.31 -29.14 64.72
N ARG A 11 -53.69 -29.51 65.85
CA ARG A 11 -53.31 -28.59 66.94
C ARG A 11 -52.08 -27.75 66.59
N ASN A 12 -51.16 -28.25 65.75
CA ASN A 12 -49.94 -27.55 65.34
C ASN A 12 -49.99 -27.02 63.88
N ARG A 13 -51.17 -26.96 63.25
CA ARG A 13 -51.36 -26.57 61.83
C ARG A 13 -50.80 -25.19 61.49
N THR A 14 -50.86 -24.25 62.42
CA THR A 14 -50.32 -22.89 62.25
C THR A 14 -48.80 -22.91 62.18
N SER A 15 -48.13 -23.62 63.08
CA SER A 15 -46.67 -23.77 63.08
C SER A 15 -46.15 -24.46 61.81
N PHE A 16 -46.83 -25.49 61.34
CA PHE A 16 -46.49 -26.15 60.06
C PHE A 16 -46.74 -25.25 58.85
N ALA A 17 -47.83 -24.47 58.84
CA ALA A 17 -48.10 -23.52 57.77
C ALA A 17 -47.06 -22.39 57.72
N ILE A 18 -46.64 -21.87 58.88
CA ILE A 18 -45.57 -20.88 58.98
C ILE A 18 -44.24 -21.48 58.48
N GLY A 19 -43.88 -22.69 58.93
CA GLY A 19 -42.66 -23.37 58.47
C GLY A 19 -42.65 -23.65 56.96
N ALA A 20 -43.76 -24.12 56.41
CA ALA A 20 -43.91 -24.33 54.97
C ALA A 20 -43.85 -23.01 54.17
N GLY A 21 -44.44 -21.93 54.70
CA GLY A 21 -44.38 -20.60 54.09
C GLY A 21 -42.96 -20.03 54.06
N VAL A 22 -42.21 -20.16 55.16
CA VAL A 22 -40.81 -19.72 55.24
C VAL A 22 -39.92 -20.52 54.30
N LEU A 23 -40.08 -21.85 54.24
CA LEU A 23 -39.34 -22.71 53.32
C LEU A 23 -39.67 -22.41 51.85
N GLY A 24 -40.95 -22.22 51.52
CA GLY A 24 -41.38 -21.85 50.17
C GLY A 24 -40.87 -20.48 49.73
N ALA A 25 -40.94 -19.47 50.61
CA ALA A 25 -40.40 -18.15 50.35
C ALA A 25 -38.87 -18.17 50.17
N GLY A 26 -38.16 -18.92 51.03
CA GLY A 26 -36.72 -19.12 50.91
C GLY A 26 -36.32 -19.80 49.59
N TYR A 27 -37.11 -20.78 49.12
CA TYR A 27 -36.89 -21.45 47.84
C TYR A 27 -37.06 -20.48 46.66
N VAL A 28 -38.14 -19.70 46.63
CA VAL A 28 -38.39 -18.73 45.54
C VAL A 28 -37.30 -17.66 45.49
N VAL A 29 -36.91 -17.10 46.64
CA VAL A 29 -35.84 -16.11 46.72
C VAL A 29 -34.50 -16.73 46.31
N GLY A 30 -34.19 -17.94 46.78
CA GLY A 30 -32.96 -18.66 46.41
C GLY A 30 -32.88 -18.94 44.92
N GLN A 31 -33.96 -19.42 44.31
CA GLN A 31 -34.05 -19.64 42.86
C GLN A 31 -33.89 -18.33 42.08
N TYR A 32 -34.52 -17.24 42.53
CA TYR A 32 -34.36 -15.92 41.91
C TYR A 32 -32.90 -15.45 41.94
N VAL A 33 -32.23 -15.54 43.10
CA VAL A 33 -30.83 -15.13 43.24
C VAL A 33 -29.91 -16.00 42.37
N LEU A 34 -30.08 -17.32 42.38
CA LEU A 34 -29.29 -18.22 41.54
C LEU A 34 -29.50 -17.92 40.05
N SER A 35 -30.75 -17.72 39.62
CA SER A 35 -31.09 -17.36 38.24
C SER A 35 -30.48 -16.02 37.82
N LYS A 36 -30.42 -15.04 38.72
CA LYS A 36 -29.82 -13.74 38.45
C LYS A 36 -28.29 -13.81 38.37
N ILE A 37 -27.66 -14.66 39.16
CA ILE A 37 -26.21 -14.88 39.08
C ILE A 37 -25.84 -15.60 37.77
N THR A 38 -26.61 -16.60 37.35
CA THR A 38 -26.36 -17.29 36.07
C THR A 38 -26.56 -16.33 34.89
N GLU A 39 -27.66 -15.58 34.86
CA GLU A 39 -27.91 -14.56 33.82
C GLU A 39 -26.79 -13.51 33.77
N ALA A 40 -26.30 -13.05 34.93
CA ALA A 40 -25.18 -12.12 34.98
C ALA A 40 -23.87 -12.73 34.47
N ARG A 41 -23.59 -14.00 34.77
CA ARG A 41 -22.40 -14.70 34.28
C ARG A 41 -22.46 -14.96 32.78
N ASP A 42 -23.63 -15.34 32.26
CA ASP A 42 -23.85 -15.59 30.83
C ASP A 42 -23.75 -14.30 30.02
N ARG A 43 -24.26 -13.19 30.56
CA ARG A 43 -24.09 -11.88 29.95
C ARG A 43 -22.62 -11.43 29.93
N MET A 44 -21.89 -11.62 31.03
CA MET A 44 -20.46 -11.27 31.08
C MET A 44 -19.61 -12.16 30.17
N SER A 45 -19.92 -13.45 30.05
CA SER A 45 -19.19 -14.38 29.19
C SER A 45 -19.43 -14.07 27.71
N SER A 46 -20.69 -13.84 27.32
CA SER A 46 -21.05 -13.43 25.95
C SER A 46 -20.43 -12.09 25.56
N ASP A 47 -20.50 -11.07 26.43
CA ASP A 47 -19.83 -9.78 26.19
C ASP A 47 -18.32 -9.94 26.01
N ARG A 48 -17.68 -10.82 26.81
CA ARG A 48 -16.24 -11.09 26.69
C ARG A 48 -15.91 -11.79 25.38
N ILE A 49 -16.67 -12.81 24.99
CA ILE A 49 -16.48 -13.54 23.74
C ILE A 49 -16.67 -12.61 22.54
N ALA A 50 -17.70 -11.76 22.56
CA ALA A 50 -17.95 -10.79 21.51
C ALA A 50 -16.81 -9.77 21.35
N ARG A 51 -16.26 -9.27 22.48
CA ARG A 51 -15.10 -8.36 22.45
C ARG A 51 -13.83 -9.04 21.95
N GLU A 52 -13.57 -10.27 22.37
CA GLU A 52 -12.38 -11.01 21.94
C GLU A 52 -12.45 -11.36 20.45
N ASN A 53 -13.63 -11.78 19.96
CA ASN A 53 -13.83 -12.04 18.54
C ASN A 53 -13.59 -10.77 17.70
N LEU A 54 -14.14 -9.62 18.13
CA LEU A 54 -13.89 -8.33 17.47
C LEU A 54 -12.39 -7.99 17.44
N ARG A 55 -11.69 -8.18 18.55
CA ARG A 55 -10.25 -7.92 18.63
C ARG A 55 -9.48 -8.79 17.64
N ARG A 56 -9.71 -10.10 17.63
CA ARG A 56 -9.06 -11.05 16.72
C ARG A 56 -9.32 -10.68 15.25
N ARG A 57 -10.57 -10.37 14.90
CA ARG A 57 -10.94 -9.99 13.52
C ARG A 57 -10.32 -8.65 13.12
N PHE A 58 -10.21 -7.69 14.03
CA PHE A 58 -9.54 -6.43 13.76
C PHE A 58 -8.04 -6.63 13.53
N GLU A 59 -7.36 -7.40 14.40
CA GLU A 59 -5.94 -7.71 14.27
C GLU A 59 -5.66 -8.43 12.94
N GLN A 60 -6.45 -9.46 12.61
CA GLN A 60 -6.38 -10.15 11.32
C GLN A 60 -6.62 -9.19 10.14
N ASN A 61 -7.61 -8.30 10.23
CA ASN A 61 -7.89 -7.34 9.17
C ASN A 61 -6.71 -6.37 8.93
N GLN A 62 -5.94 -6.01 9.96
CA GLN A 62 -4.72 -5.20 9.80
C GLN A 62 -3.61 -5.97 9.07
N GLU A 63 -3.45 -7.26 9.37
CA GLU A 63 -2.51 -8.15 8.68
C GLU A 63 -2.92 -8.32 7.21
N ASP A 64 -4.20 -8.59 6.95
CA ASP A 64 -4.77 -8.74 5.60
C ASP A 64 -4.58 -7.46 4.77
N CYS A 65 -4.79 -6.28 5.37
CA CYS A 65 -4.50 -4.99 4.72
C CYS A 65 -3.03 -4.90 4.31
N THR A 66 -2.13 -5.23 5.22
CA THR A 66 -0.68 -5.11 4.99
C THR A 66 -0.24 -6.08 3.91
N PHE A 67 -0.71 -7.33 3.98
CA PHE A 67 -0.44 -8.36 2.98
C PHE A 67 -0.96 -7.96 1.60
N THR A 68 -2.19 -7.45 1.52
CA THR A 68 -2.80 -7.01 0.26
C THR A 68 -2.02 -5.86 -0.38
N VAL A 69 -1.60 -4.86 0.42
CA VAL A 69 -0.76 -3.76 -0.10
C VAL A 69 0.55 -4.29 -0.66
N LEU A 70 1.24 -5.19 0.06
CA LEU A 70 2.49 -5.80 -0.41
C LEU A 70 2.31 -6.65 -1.67
N ALA A 71 1.16 -7.29 -1.84
CA ALA A 71 0.85 -8.07 -3.04
C ALA A 71 0.56 -7.20 -4.27
N LEU A 72 -0.07 -6.03 -4.08
CA LEU A 72 -0.42 -5.10 -5.17
C LEU A 72 0.73 -4.13 -5.52
N LEU A 73 1.68 -3.94 -4.61
CA LEU A 73 2.80 -3.01 -4.77
C LEU A 73 3.68 -3.27 -6.01
N PRO A 74 4.04 -4.52 -6.38
CA PRO A 74 4.85 -4.78 -7.56
C PRO A 74 4.18 -4.27 -8.85
N THR A 75 2.87 -4.51 -9.00
CA THR A 75 2.10 -4.07 -10.17
C THR A 75 2.16 -2.55 -10.34
N ALA A 76 1.92 -1.78 -9.27
CA ALA A 76 2.05 -0.32 -9.34
C ALA A 76 3.49 0.14 -9.64
N THR A 77 4.48 -0.55 -9.08
CA THR A 77 5.89 -0.18 -9.21
C THR A 77 6.41 -0.41 -10.62
N GLU A 78 6.08 -1.55 -11.24
CA GLU A 78 6.47 -1.88 -12.61
C GLU A 78 5.96 -0.84 -13.61
N ASP A 79 4.66 -0.51 -13.53
CA ASP A 79 4.03 0.49 -14.39
C ASP A 79 4.69 1.87 -14.29
N ILE A 80 5.00 2.31 -13.06
CA ILE A 80 5.66 3.59 -12.81
C ILE A 80 7.11 3.59 -13.31
N LEU A 81 7.85 2.48 -13.11
CA LEU A 81 9.24 2.36 -13.57
C LEU A 81 9.34 2.36 -15.10
N VAL A 82 8.39 1.73 -15.79
CA VAL A 82 8.32 1.74 -17.26
C VAL A 82 8.05 3.15 -17.79
N ALA A 83 7.14 3.89 -17.15
CA ALA A 83 6.82 5.27 -17.58
C ALA A 83 7.91 6.29 -17.26
N LEU A 84 8.67 6.08 -16.17
CA LEU A 84 9.79 6.94 -15.76
C LEU A 84 11.13 6.18 -15.81
N PRO A 85 11.67 5.90 -17.01
CA PRO A 85 12.83 5.01 -17.20
C PRO A 85 14.16 5.73 -16.91
N VAL A 86 14.44 5.99 -15.63
CA VAL A 86 15.68 6.66 -15.18
C VAL A 86 16.92 5.80 -15.50
N GLU A 87 16.80 4.48 -15.40
CA GLU A 87 17.87 3.51 -15.64
C GLU A 87 18.32 3.56 -17.09
N ASN A 88 17.38 3.64 -18.05
CA ASN A 88 17.69 3.74 -19.47
C ASN A 88 18.50 5.01 -19.77
N ILE A 89 18.09 6.16 -19.22
CA ILE A 89 18.80 7.43 -19.42
C ILE A 89 20.20 7.38 -18.79
N THR A 90 20.33 6.74 -17.62
CA THR A 90 21.61 6.54 -16.94
C THR A 90 22.54 5.65 -17.75
N HIS A 91 22.02 4.56 -18.36
CA HIS A 91 22.78 3.71 -19.27
C HIS A 91 23.26 4.48 -20.52
N GLN A 92 22.41 5.32 -21.12
CA GLN A 92 22.82 6.18 -22.24
C GLN A 92 23.94 7.16 -21.85
N LEU A 93 23.89 7.71 -20.64
CA LEU A 93 24.95 8.58 -20.10
C LEU A 93 26.27 7.81 -19.90
N GLN A 94 26.21 6.56 -19.43
CA GLN A 94 27.37 5.69 -19.25
C GLN A 94 28.01 5.30 -20.60
N GLN A 95 27.20 4.91 -21.58
CA GLN A 95 27.68 4.56 -22.92
C GLN A 95 28.41 5.74 -23.58
N LYS A 96 27.82 6.95 -23.53
CA LYS A 96 28.48 8.17 -24.05
C LYS A 96 29.79 8.50 -23.33
N LYS A 97 29.92 8.17 -22.05
CA LYS A 97 31.18 8.32 -21.31
C LYS A 97 32.22 7.31 -21.80
N ALA A 98 31.83 6.04 -21.95
CA ALA A 98 32.69 4.96 -22.42
C ALA A 98 33.19 5.20 -23.86
N GLU A 99 32.32 5.64 -24.77
CA GLU A 99 32.68 5.99 -26.16
C GLU A 99 33.74 7.11 -26.21
N ARG A 100 33.61 8.13 -25.34
CA ARG A 100 34.57 9.23 -25.27
C ARG A 100 35.92 8.75 -24.74
N THR A 101 35.93 7.91 -23.70
CA THR A 101 37.16 7.33 -23.16
C THR A 101 37.83 6.41 -24.17
N GLY A 102 37.07 5.57 -24.88
CA GLY A 102 37.57 4.67 -25.92
C GLY A 102 38.18 5.41 -27.12
N ARG A 103 37.53 6.49 -27.61
CA ARG A 103 38.10 7.35 -28.67
C ARG A 103 39.38 8.07 -28.26
N SER A 104 39.50 8.42 -26.98
CA SER A 104 40.70 9.08 -26.46
C SER A 104 41.85 8.08 -26.28
N ALA A 105 41.54 6.81 -25.99
CA ALA A 105 42.53 5.73 -25.87
C ALA A 105 42.99 5.20 -27.25
N SER A 106 42.13 5.19 -28.27
CA SER A 106 42.49 4.76 -29.63
C SER A 106 43.26 5.81 -30.45
N ALA A 107 43.32 7.06 -29.97
CA ALA A 107 44.06 8.15 -30.61
C ALA A 107 45.50 8.31 -30.07
N GLY A 108 45.96 7.40 -29.21
CA GLY A 108 47.26 7.47 -28.55
C GLY A 108 48.39 6.71 -29.25
N THR A 109 48.82 7.16 -30.43
CA THR A 109 50.18 6.95 -30.95
C THR A 109 50.59 8.11 -31.87
N SER A 110 51.25 9.12 -31.31
CA SER A 110 52.36 9.93 -31.87
C SER A 110 52.69 11.08 -30.91
N GLU A 111 53.98 11.32 -30.68
CA GLU A 111 54.62 11.95 -29.50
C GLU A 111 54.73 13.50 -29.47
N VAL A 112 55.11 13.99 -28.26
CA VAL A 112 55.95 15.18 -27.88
C VAL A 112 55.29 16.45 -27.25
N ALA A 113 55.17 16.44 -25.89
CA ALA A 113 55.63 17.39 -24.82
C ALA A 113 55.24 18.92 -24.76
N PRO A 114 55.40 19.66 -23.61
CA PRO A 114 55.34 19.32 -22.15
C PRO A 114 54.57 20.34 -21.22
N SER A 115 54.42 19.97 -19.92
CA SER A 115 54.31 20.80 -18.67
C SER A 115 53.07 21.72 -18.47
N GLU A 116 52.45 21.92 -17.29
CA GLU A 116 52.70 21.55 -15.89
C GLU A 116 51.49 21.90 -14.97
N MET A 117 51.46 21.23 -13.81
CA MET A 117 51.05 21.70 -12.46
C MET A 117 49.63 21.50 -11.86
N SER A 118 49.65 20.66 -10.80
CA SER A 118 49.13 20.90 -9.43
C SER A 118 47.65 20.62 -9.13
N SER A 119 47.25 19.92 -8.06
CA SER A 119 47.91 19.19 -6.95
C SER A 119 46.83 18.39 -6.18
N GLY A 120 47.21 17.25 -5.57
CA GLY A 120 46.36 16.42 -4.69
C GLY A 120 46.23 16.97 -3.25
N PRO A 121 45.97 16.16 -2.18
CA PRO A 121 46.48 14.79 -1.98
C PRO A 121 45.48 13.84 -1.23
N PRO A 122 45.88 12.76 -0.49
CA PRO A 122 45.63 11.36 -0.88
C PRO A 122 44.91 10.51 0.18
N SER A 123 44.52 9.26 -0.13
CA SER A 123 44.50 8.20 0.91
C SER A 123 44.59 6.79 0.36
N VAL A 124 45.33 5.99 1.14
CA VAL A 124 45.97 4.69 0.96
C VAL A 124 44.99 3.50 1.05
N ALA A 125 45.16 2.53 0.16
CA ALA A 125 45.15 1.05 0.34
C ALA A 125 44.89 0.44 -1.06
N GLY A 126 45.62 -0.51 -1.62
CA GLY A 126 46.53 -1.51 -1.09
C GLY A 126 46.29 -2.78 -1.92
N ASP A 127 47.27 -3.13 -2.76
CA ASP A 127 47.68 -4.49 -3.13
C ASP A 127 46.79 -5.40 -4.03
N ASP A 128 47.29 -5.55 -5.27
CA ASP A 128 47.58 -6.76 -6.05
C ASP A 128 46.63 -7.98 -6.10
N GLY A 129 46.15 -8.24 -7.33
CA GLY A 129 45.56 -9.50 -7.78
C GLY A 129 45.61 -9.63 -9.31
N LYS A 130 46.72 -10.16 -9.81
CA LYS A 130 47.05 -10.42 -11.23
C LYS A 130 45.97 -11.18 -12.03
N SER A 131 45.87 -10.77 -13.31
CA SER A 131 45.96 -11.62 -14.52
C SER A 131 44.73 -12.25 -15.19
N LEU A 132 44.70 -12.01 -16.52
CA LEU A 132 44.25 -12.87 -17.64
C LEU A 132 42.78 -12.84 -18.05
N SER A 133 42.47 -12.08 -19.10
CA SER A 133 42.18 -12.67 -20.42
C SER A 133 42.00 -11.59 -21.50
N SER A 134 43.01 -11.50 -22.34
CA SER A 134 42.89 -11.03 -23.71
C SER A 134 42.13 -12.07 -24.51
N PHE A 135 41.00 -11.70 -25.11
CA PHE A 135 40.60 -12.22 -26.41
C PHE A 135 40.06 -11.07 -27.25
N GLN A 136 40.88 -10.68 -28.22
CA GLN A 136 40.45 -10.04 -29.44
C GLN A 136 39.45 -10.95 -30.15
N SER A 137 38.39 -10.40 -30.73
CA SER A 137 38.31 -10.30 -32.18
C SER A 137 37.00 -9.71 -32.71
N GLU A 138 37.22 -8.77 -33.62
CA GLU A 138 36.54 -8.58 -34.90
C GLU A 138 35.14 -7.97 -34.99
N GLY A 139 35.12 -6.80 -35.62
CA GLY A 139 33.95 -6.11 -36.14
C GLY A 139 34.35 -4.86 -36.91
N TYR A 140 35.26 -5.02 -37.87
CA TYR A 140 35.63 -3.96 -38.84
C TYR A 140 34.41 -3.63 -39.70
N ILE A 141 33.81 -2.43 -39.57
CA ILE A 141 33.01 -1.84 -40.65
C ILE A 141 33.42 -0.38 -40.87
N HIS A 142 33.99 -0.22 -42.06
CA HIS A 142 34.40 0.95 -42.80
C HIS A 142 33.38 2.10 -42.77
N ALA A 143 33.81 3.31 -42.38
CA ALA A 143 33.04 4.54 -42.56
C ALA A 143 33.82 5.51 -43.47
N SER A 144 33.84 5.21 -44.77
CA SER A 144 34.15 6.19 -45.81
C SER A 144 33.53 5.74 -47.13
N GLN A 145 32.48 6.45 -47.56
CA GLN A 145 32.25 6.81 -48.95
C GLN A 145 31.09 7.79 -49.06
N MET A 146 31.38 8.94 -49.66
CA MET A 146 30.40 9.89 -50.15
C MET A 146 29.88 9.46 -51.53
N ALA A 147 28.64 9.86 -51.80
CA ALA A 147 28.07 10.20 -53.11
C ALA A 147 28.02 9.11 -54.21
N ALA A 148 26.81 8.57 -54.47
CA ALA A 148 26.03 8.85 -55.70
C ALA A 148 24.83 7.89 -55.88
N SER A 149 23.67 8.51 -56.12
CA SER A 149 22.50 8.07 -56.92
C SER A 149 21.73 6.75 -56.65
N SER A 150 20.47 6.96 -56.24
CA SER A 150 19.21 6.34 -56.68
C SER A 150 18.95 4.84 -56.48
N SER A 151 18.06 4.52 -55.52
CA SER A 151 16.73 3.92 -55.77
C SER A 151 16.00 3.72 -54.45
N GLY A 152 14.68 3.91 -54.46
CA GLY A 152 13.86 4.09 -53.27
C GLY A 152 13.79 2.91 -52.31
N ASN A 153 13.83 3.23 -51.02
CA ASN A 153 12.85 2.77 -50.04
C ASN A 153 12.84 3.77 -48.87
N ALA A 154 11.66 4.33 -48.60
CA ALA A 154 11.43 5.23 -47.49
C ALA A 154 11.46 4.44 -46.18
N ASP A 155 12.65 4.31 -45.59
CA ASP A 155 12.76 3.97 -44.18
C ASP A 155 12.71 5.26 -43.37
N MET A 156 11.52 5.55 -42.85
CA MET A 156 11.26 6.61 -41.88
C MET A 156 11.86 6.20 -40.53
N SER A 157 13.19 6.13 -40.46
CA SER A 157 13.88 6.18 -39.19
C SER A 157 13.72 7.60 -38.65
N LEU A 158 12.74 7.77 -37.76
CA LEU A 158 12.60 8.94 -36.91
C LEU A 158 13.98 9.22 -36.30
N GLN A 159 14.68 10.20 -36.85
CA GLN A 159 15.94 10.67 -36.29
C GLN A 159 15.60 11.31 -34.94
N ILE A 160 15.66 10.50 -33.88
CA ILE A 160 15.64 10.98 -32.51
C ILE A 160 16.81 11.97 -32.42
N PRO A 161 16.57 13.27 -32.19
CA PRO A 161 17.66 14.24 -32.08
C PRO A 161 18.59 13.74 -30.98
N ARG A 162 19.88 13.57 -31.31
CA ARG A 162 20.88 13.07 -30.37
C ARG A 162 20.93 14.02 -29.17
N LYS A 163 20.24 13.67 -28.07
CA LYS A 163 20.17 14.48 -26.85
C LYS A 163 21.58 14.81 -26.36
N SER A 164 21.80 16.07 -26.00
CA SER A 164 23.05 16.53 -25.38
C SER A 164 23.26 15.87 -24.02
N LYS A 165 24.52 15.71 -23.59
CA LYS A 165 24.85 15.20 -22.25
C LYS A 165 24.17 16.02 -21.14
N ALA A 166 24.12 17.35 -21.29
CA ALA A 166 23.46 18.23 -20.33
C ALA A 166 21.94 17.99 -20.26
N GLN A 167 21.31 17.77 -21.43
CA GLN A 167 19.88 17.44 -21.51
C GLN A 167 19.57 16.10 -20.84
N LEU A 168 20.43 15.09 -21.01
CA LEU A 168 20.28 13.79 -20.36
C LEU A 168 20.35 13.91 -18.82
N TRP A 169 21.29 14.70 -18.28
CA TRP A 169 21.35 14.95 -16.83
C TRP A 169 20.12 15.69 -16.29
N ASN A 170 19.60 16.66 -17.04
CA ASN A 170 18.35 17.31 -16.69
C ASN A 170 17.16 16.34 -16.71
N GLU A 171 17.11 15.43 -17.69
CA GLU A 171 16.06 14.40 -17.77
C GLU A 171 16.15 13.40 -16.60
N VAL A 172 17.36 12.96 -16.22
CA VAL A 172 17.57 12.13 -15.03
C VAL A 172 17.09 12.85 -13.77
N LYS A 173 17.45 14.12 -13.59
CA LYS A 173 17.03 14.95 -12.45
C LYS A 173 15.50 14.99 -12.34
N ILE A 174 14.81 15.39 -13.41
CA ILE A 174 13.34 15.52 -13.38
C ILE A 174 12.67 14.16 -13.19
N LYS A 175 13.05 13.13 -13.95
CA LYS A 175 12.39 11.82 -13.86
C LYS A 175 12.65 11.09 -12.56
N SER A 176 13.86 11.18 -11.99
CA SER A 176 14.17 10.52 -10.70
C SER A 176 13.39 11.13 -9.53
N ILE A 177 13.27 12.46 -9.49
CA ILE A 177 12.49 13.17 -8.47
C ILE A 177 11.00 12.90 -8.66
N THR A 178 10.49 13.04 -9.89
CA THR A 178 9.09 12.72 -10.23
C THR A 178 8.75 11.30 -9.81
N ARG A 179 9.59 10.32 -10.18
CA ARG A 179 9.40 8.91 -9.82
C ARG A 179 9.30 8.71 -8.31
N SER A 180 10.18 9.33 -7.54
CA SER A 180 10.21 9.17 -6.08
C SER A 180 8.92 9.70 -5.44
N TYR A 181 8.43 10.87 -5.85
CA TYR A 181 7.18 11.42 -5.36
C TYR A 181 5.95 10.64 -5.84
N THR A 182 5.89 10.24 -7.12
CA THR A 182 4.80 9.42 -7.66
C THR A 182 4.68 8.10 -6.91
N LEU A 183 5.79 7.41 -6.64
CA LEU A 183 5.79 6.19 -5.84
C LEU A 183 5.30 6.46 -4.41
N LEU A 184 5.76 7.53 -3.76
CA LEU A 184 5.35 7.88 -2.40
C LEU A 184 3.83 8.13 -2.30
N TYR A 185 3.27 8.92 -3.22
CA TYR A 185 1.84 9.19 -3.27
C TYR A 185 1.05 7.92 -3.59
N THR A 186 1.49 7.15 -4.59
CA THR A 186 0.79 5.92 -5.01
C THR A 186 0.74 4.89 -3.88
N VAL A 187 1.87 4.65 -3.19
CA VAL A 187 1.91 3.72 -2.04
C VAL A 187 1.05 4.20 -0.88
N SER A 188 1.06 5.51 -0.60
CA SER A 188 0.24 6.10 0.47
C SER A 188 -1.25 5.95 0.17
N LEU A 189 -1.67 6.27 -1.06
CA LEU A 189 -3.06 6.13 -1.50
C LEU A 189 -3.51 4.68 -1.59
N LEU A 190 -2.65 3.77 -2.07
CA LEU A 190 -2.93 2.34 -2.09
C LEU A 190 -3.13 1.79 -0.68
N THR A 191 -2.30 2.22 0.27
CA THR A 191 -2.43 1.84 1.68
C THR A 191 -3.73 2.35 2.29
N LEU A 192 -4.06 3.62 2.07
CA LEU A 192 -5.31 4.21 2.55
C LEU A 192 -6.54 3.53 1.94
N LEU A 193 -6.55 3.35 0.62
CA LEU A 193 -7.64 2.69 -0.11
C LEU A 193 -7.85 1.27 0.41
N THR A 194 -6.78 0.47 0.51
CA THR A 194 -6.86 -0.92 0.98
C THR A 194 -7.38 -0.99 2.42
N ARG A 195 -6.87 -0.11 3.31
CA ARG A 195 -7.35 -0.02 4.69
C ARG A 195 -8.83 0.36 4.75
N ILE A 196 -9.26 1.37 3.97
CA ILE A 196 -10.67 1.78 3.92
C ILE A 196 -11.54 0.62 3.41
N GLN A 197 -11.14 -0.02 2.32
CA GLN A 197 -11.91 -1.10 1.71
C GLN A 197 -12.10 -2.27 2.67
N LEU A 198 -11.01 -2.78 3.25
CA LEU A 198 -11.05 -3.95 4.11
C LEU A 198 -11.69 -3.66 5.48
N ASN A 199 -11.52 -2.46 6.06
CA ASN A 199 -12.23 -2.10 7.29
C ASN A 199 -13.75 -1.95 7.07
N LEU A 200 -14.18 -1.45 5.91
CA LEU A 200 -15.61 -1.38 5.58
C LEU A 200 -16.22 -2.77 5.40
N LEU A 201 -15.53 -3.68 4.71
CA LEU A 201 -15.94 -5.09 4.58
C LEU A 201 -15.94 -5.80 5.94
N GLY A 202 -14.89 -5.61 6.74
CA GLY A 202 -14.78 -6.19 8.08
C GLY A 202 -15.91 -5.75 9.01
N ARG A 203 -16.34 -4.48 8.96
CA ARG A 203 -17.47 -3.97 9.74
C ARG A 203 -18.80 -4.63 9.34
N ARG A 204 -19.04 -4.83 8.04
CA ARG A 204 -20.26 -5.47 7.54
C ARG A 204 -20.35 -6.92 8.04
N ASN A 205 -19.25 -7.66 7.97
CA ASN A 205 -19.15 -9.02 8.50
C ASN A 205 -19.36 -9.07 10.01
N TYR A 206 -18.79 -8.10 10.76
CA TYR A 206 -19.00 -7.99 12.20
C TYR A 206 -20.47 -7.75 12.57
N LEU A 207 -21.15 -6.82 11.90
CA LEU A 207 -22.57 -6.53 12.16
C LEU A 207 -23.44 -7.77 11.94
N SER A 208 -23.19 -8.54 10.89
CA SER A 208 -23.87 -9.82 10.66
C SER A 208 -23.64 -10.81 11.81
N SER A 209 -22.39 -10.97 12.28
CA SER A 209 -22.08 -11.88 13.40
C SER A 209 -22.71 -11.45 14.73
N VAL A 210 -22.76 -10.14 15.02
CA VAL A 210 -23.40 -9.65 16.25
C VAL A 210 -24.92 -9.78 16.18
N VAL A 211 -25.51 -9.52 15.01
CA VAL A 211 -26.95 -9.69 14.81
C VAL A 211 -27.33 -11.16 14.94
N SER A 212 -26.54 -12.11 14.42
CA SER A 212 -26.81 -13.54 14.57
C SER A 212 -26.65 -14.02 16.01
N LEU A 213 -25.65 -13.52 16.75
CA LEU A 213 -25.49 -13.74 18.19
C LEU A 213 -26.67 -13.19 19.01
N ALA A 214 -27.23 -12.04 18.61
CA ALA A 214 -28.36 -11.42 19.28
C ALA A 214 -29.71 -12.04 18.87
N SER A 215 -29.83 -12.58 17.66
CA SER A 215 -31.07 -13.13 17.11
C SER A 215 -31.33 -14.59 17.48
N HIS A 216 -30.39 -15.28 18.13
CA HIS A 216 -30.57 -16.65 18.65
C HIS A 216 -30.76 -16.68 20.18
N PRO A 217 -31.94 -16.30 20.73
CA PRO A 217 -32.29 -16.58 22.12
C PRO A 217 -33.18 -17.82 22.31
N LEU A 218 -33.46 -18.64 21.28
CA LEU A 218 -34.43 -19.74 21.37
C LEU A 218 -33.88 -21.06 20.78
N HIS A 219 -33.57 -22.01 21.67
CA HIS A 219 -32.97 -23.34 21.44
C HIS A 219 -31.50 -23.28 20.96
N GLU A 220 -30.51 -23.74 21.72
CA GLU A 220 -30.32 -25.11 22.16
C GLU A 220 -29.23 -25.15 23.24
N SER A 221 -29.53 -25.79 24.39
CA SER A 221 -28.57 -26.08 25.45
C SER A 221 -27.82 -27.37 25.13
N THR A 222 -26.90 -27.32 24.17
CA THR A 222 -25.86 -28.33 24.01
C THR A 222 -24.55 -27.58 23.79
N ILE A 223 -23.63 -27.71 24.74
CA ILE A 223 -22.28 -27.17 24.65
C ILE A 223 -21.57 -27.92 23.51
N SER A 224 -21.71 -27.44 22.27
CA SER A 224 -20.74 -27.72 21.24
C SER A 224 -19.70 -26.61 21.30
N LEU A 225 -18.47 -26.98 21.68
CA LEU A 225 -17.25 -26.21 21.42
C LEU A 225 -16.94 -26.27 19.90
N GLU A 226 -17.95 -26.04 19.07
CA GLU A 226 -17.74 -25.87 17.64
C GLU A 226 -17.15 -24.48 17.47
N ASN A 227 -15.96 -24.40 16.88
CA ASN A 227 -15.48 -23.16 16.30
C ASN A 227 -16.55 -22.69 15.32
N HIS A 228 -17.38 -21.74 15.74
CA HIS A 228 -18.36 -21.07 14.90
C HIS A 228 -17.68 -20.09 13.92
N ASP A 229 -16.48 -20.46 13.45
CA ASP A 229 -15.78 -19.81 12.36
C ASP A 229 -16.29 -20.31 11.00
N ASP A 230 -16.99 -21.47 10.94
CA ASP A 230 -17.34 -22.13 9.67
C ASP A 230 -18.85 -22.25 9.34
N VAL A 231 -19.77 -22.00 10.28
CA VAL A 231 -21.20 -22.36 10.10
C VAL A 231 -22.13 -21.13 10.10
N ASN A 232 -21.99 -20.28 9.07
CA ASN A 232 -23.08 -19.44 8.49
C ASN A 232 -22.57 -18.43 7.44
N ALA A 233 -21.32 -18.55 6.98
CA ALA A 233 -20.80 -17.68 5.94
C ALA A 233 -21.36 -17.97 4.54
N GLU A 234 -22.05 -19.10 4.30
CA GLU A 234 -22.40 -19.53 2.93
C GLU A 234 -23.82 -19.16 2.46
N GLN A 235 -24.79 -18.93 3.36
CA GLN A 235 -26.20 -18.81 2.96
C GLN A 235 -26.72 -17.36 2.79
N GLU A 236 -26.03 -16.36 3.33
CA GLU A 236 -26.33 -14.92 3.11
C GLU A 236 -25.29 -14.22 2.19
N TYR A 237 -24.38 -14.99 1.57
CA TYR A 237 -23.20 -14.45 0.88
C TYR A 237 -23.33 -14.32 -0.63
N GLY A 238 -24.38 -14.87 -1.26
CA GLY A 238 -24.46 -14.92 -2.74
C GLY A 238 -24.45 -13.54 -3.42
N SER A 239 -25.23 -12.58 -2.91
CA SER A 239 -25.23 -11.20 -3.43
C SER A 239 -24.10 -10.35 -2.83
N ASP A 240 -23.63 -10.71 -1.63
CA ASP A 240 -22.59 -9.97 -0.93
C ASP A 240 -21.21 -10.25 -1.49
N PHE A 241 -20.93 -11.50 -1.90
CA PHE A 241 -19.65 -11.90 -2.48
C PHE A 241 -19.35 -11.16 -3.77
N GLU A 242 -20.31 -11.10 -4.70
CA GLU A 242 -20.11 -10.40 -5.97
C GLU A 242 -19.93 -8.89 -5.76
N THR A 243 -20.70 -8.31 -4.82
CA THR A 243 -20.59 -6.90 -4.44
C THR A 243 -19.24 -6.60 -3.81
N ASN A 244 -18.80 -7.43 -2.85
CA ASN A 244 -17.50 -7.33 -2.19
C ASN A 244 -16.36 -7.46 -3.21
N ARG A 245 -16.46 -8.42 -4.15
CA ARG A 245 -15.48 -8.58 -5.24
C ARG A 245 -15.41 -7.34 -6.12
N LYS A 246 -16.55 -6.81 -6.57
CA LYS A 246 -16.62 -5.57 -7.38
C LYS A 246 -16.02 -4.38 -6.63
N PHE A 247 -16.36 -4.23 -5.34
CA PHE A 247 -15.85 -3.16 -4.50
C PHE A 247 -14.32 -3.21 -4.33
N LEU A 248 -13.75 -4.40 -4.09
CA LEU A 248 -12.29 -4.59 -4.00
C LEU A 248 -11.58 -4.30 -5.32
N THR A 249 -12.27 -4.50 -6.45
CA THR A 249 -11.74 -4.22 -7.79
C THR A 249 -11.51 -2.73 -8.05
N PHE A 250 -12.05 -1.81 -7.23
CA PHE A 250 -11.73 -0.38 -7.37
C PHE A 250 -10.25 -0.04 -7.20
N SER A 251 -9.48 -0.90 -6.52
CA SER A 251 -8.02 -0.80 -6.48
C SER A 251 -7.39 -0.83 -7.88
N TRP A 252 -8.02 -1.51 -8.85
CA TRP A 252 -7.58 -1.58 -10.23
C TRP A 252 -7.37 -0.19 -10.85
N TRP A 253 -8.27 0.77 -10.57
CA TRP A 253 -8.18 2.11 -11.14
C TRP A 253 -6.91 2.82 -10.67
N LEU A 254 -6.60 2.76 -9.37
CA LEU A 254 -5.38 3.36 -8.84
C LEU A 254 -4.13 2.70 -9.43
N LEU A 255 -4.14 1.37 -9.54
CA LEU A 255 -3.01 0.58 -10.02
C LEU A 255 -2.70 0.77 -11.51
N HIS A 256 -3.71 1.06 -12.34
CA HIS A 256 -3.53 1.12 -13.80
C HIS A 256 -3.81 2.49 -14.42
N ARG A 257 -4.58 3.38 -13.79
CA ARG A 257 -4.95 4.67 -14.38
C ARG A 257 -4.57 5.84 -13.47
N GLY A 258 -4.99 5.80 -12.21
CA GLY A 258 -4.84 6.92 -11.29
C GLY A 258 -3.40 7.34 -10.99
N TRP A 259 -2.44 6.41 -11.02
CA TRP A 259 -1.03 6.78 -10.84
C TRP A 259 -0.48 7.68 -11.94
N ARG A 260 -1.07 7.66 -13.15
CA ARG A 260 -0.66 8.53 -14.27
C ARG A 260 -1.03 9.97 -13.98
N ASP A 261 -2.24 10.20 -13.48
CA ASP A 261 -2.71 11.54 -13.10
C ASP A 261 -1.83 12.11 -11.97
N ILE A 262 -1.47 11.27 -10.98
CA ILE A 262 -0.50 11.61 -9.93
C ILE A 262 0.85 11.97 -10.56
N MET A 263 1.35 11.14 -11.47
CA MET A 263 2.63 11.37 -12.14
C MET A 263 2.66 12.69 -12.90
N GLU A 264 1.62 13.00 -13.68
CA GLU A 264 1.55 14.23 -14.47
C GLU A 264 1.53 15.48 -13.58
N ARG A 265 0.72 15.46 -12.52
CA ARG A 265 0.66 16.55 -11.51
C ARG A 265 2.00 16.74 -10.81
N VAL A 266 2.65 15.66 -10.40
CA VAL A 266 3.97 15.69 -9.77
C VAL A 266 5.03 16.17 -10.76
N GLU A 267 5.03 15.70 -12.01
CA GLU A 267 6.01 16.07 -13.02
C GLU A 267 5.93 17.56 -13.35
N ALA A 268 4.71 18.13 -13.41
CA ALA A 268 4.50 19.56 -13.59
C ALA A 268 5.12 20.38 -12.45
N ALA A 269 4.85 20.01 -11.19
CA ALA A 269 5.42 20.69 -10.02
C ALA A 269 6.96 20.55 -9.97
N VAL A 270 7.50 19.36 -10.24
CA VAL A 270 8.94 19.10 -10.26
C VAL A 270 9.64 19.89 -11.37
N LYS A 271 9.05 19.99 -12.56
CA LYS A 271 9.60 20.80 -13.65
C LYS A 271 9.67 22.28 -13.29
N GLU A 272 8.70 22.80 -12.57
CA GLU A 272 8.68 24.20 -12.15
C GLU A 272 9.75 24.48 -11.09
N ASP A 273 9.83 23.65 -10.04
CA ASP A 273 10.71 23.92 -8.88
C ASP A 273 12.15 23.45 -9.09
N PHE A 274 12.33 22.26 -9.68
CA PHE A 274 13.66 21.66 -9.91
C PHE A 274 14.18 21.93 -11.32
N GLY A 275 13.36 22.38 -12.26
CA GLY A 275 13.78 22.70 -13.64
C GLY A 275 14.94 23.70 -13.71
N PRO A 276 14.83 24.87 -13.05
CA PRO A 276 15.85 25.93 -13.10
C PRO A 276 17.19 25.54 -12.47
N LEU A 277 17.20 24.56 -11.56
CA LEU A 277 18.40 24.17 -10.82
C LEU A 277 19.42 23.48 -11.73
N ASN A 278 20.70 23.82 -11.61
CA ASN A 278 21.74 23.14 -12.37
C ASN A 278 22.06 21.78 -11.70
N PRO A 279 22.08 20.65 -12.44
CA PRO A 279 22.44 19.35 -11.85
C PRO A 279 23.83 19.27 -11.21
N ARG A 280 24.70 20.28 -11.42
CA ARG A 280 26.05 20.36 -10.82
C ARG A 280 26.12 21.28 -9.60
N GLU A 281 25.06 22.00 -9.29
CA GLU A 281 25.01 22.91 -8.16
C GLU A 281 24.80 22.12 -6.87
N ASP A 282 25.52 22.49 -5.82
CA ASP A 282 25.33 21.93 -4.49
C ASP A 282 24.05 22.48 -3.87
N ILE A 283 23.26 21.61 -3.24
CA ILE A 283 22.02 21.97 -2.58
C ILE A 283 22.10 21.70 -1.08
N THR A 284 21.71 22.67 -0.25
CA THR A 284 21.61 22.49 1.20
C THR A 284 20.37 21.67 1.57
N MET A 285 20.41 20.97 2.70
CA MET A 285 19.26 20.21 3.21
C MET A 285 18.03 21.11 3.43
N GLU A 286 18.23 22.33 3.91
CA GLU A 286 17.16 23.32 4.11
C GLU A 286 16.49 23.70 2.79
N ARG A 287 17.28 23.93 1.74
CA ARG A 287 16.75 24.26 0.40
C ARG A 287 15.99 23.09 -0.19
N LEU A 288 16.50 21.86 -0.05
CA LEU A 288 15.82 20.65 -0.50
C LEU A 288 14.48 20.43 0.24
N SER A 289 14.45 20.67 1.54
CA SER A 289 13.24 20.62 2.36
C SER A 289 12.20 21.66 1.92
N ALA A 290 12.63 22.90 1.66
CA ALA A 290 11.75 23.95 1.15
C ALA A 290 11.14 23.57 -0.22
N LEU A 291 11.96 23.11 -1.16
CA LEU A 291 11.49 22.65 -2.48
C LEU A 291 10.53 21.45 -2.36
N THR A 292 10.77 20.55 -1.40
CA THR A 292 9.88 19.42 -1.12
C THR A 292 8.51 19.91 -0.66
N LEU A 293 8.46 20.91 0.24
CA LEU A 293 7.21 21.51 0.68
C LEU A 293 6.48 22.27 -0.44
N ASP A 294 7.23 22.95 -1.32
CA ASP A 294 6.66 23.66 -2.46
C ASP A 294 6.04 22.69 -3.48
N ILE A 295 6.72 21.57 -3.80
CA ILE A 295 6.13 20.49 -4.60
C ILE A 295 4.83 19.99 -3.97
N ARG A 296 4.88 19.65 -2.67
CA ARG A 296 3.70 19.13 -1.96
C ARG A 296 2.54 20.12 -2.00
N ARG A 297 2.83 21.39 -1.78
CA ARG A 297 1.84 22.47 -1.85
C ARG A 297 1.18 22.57 -3.23
N LYS A 298 1.94 22.41 -4.31
CA LYS A 298 1.42 22.45 -5.70
C LYS A 298 0.61 21.20 -6.06
N VAL A 299 1.03 20.03 -5.58
CA VAL A 299 0.34 18.76 -5.85
C VAL A 299 -0.93 18.62 -5.00
N GLU A 300 -0.86 19.01 -3.72
CA GLU A 300 -1.94 18.84 -2.73
C GLU A 300 -2.89 20.06 -2.66
N GLY A 301 -2.53 21.22 -3.18
CA GLY A 301 -3.27 22.49 -3.06
C GLY A 301 -2.99 23.25 -1.75
N THR A 302 -2.98 24.59 -1.79
CA THR A 302 -2.64 25.42 -0.60
C THR A 302 -3.82 25.62 0.34
N THR A 303 -5.03 25.66 -0.20
CA THR A 303 -6.28 25.93 0.52
C THR A 303 -7.30 24.81 0.32
N GLU A 304 -8.31 24.73 1.18
CA GLU A 304 -9.38 23.74 1.04
C GLU A 304 -10.24 23.99 -0.22
N GLU A 305 -10.35 25.25 -0.65
CA GLU A 305 -11.07 25.66 -1.85
C GLU A 305 -10.33 25.28 -3.14
N GLU A 306 -9.00 25.51 -3.19
CA GLU A 306 -8.15 25.03 -4.29
C GLU A 306 -8.18 23.50 -4.41
N ARG A 307 -8.22 22.79 -3.27
CA ARG A 307 -8.38 21.32 -3.23
C ARG A 307 -9.69 20.83 -3.84
N ARG A 308 -10.78 21.60 -3.73
CA ARG A 308 -12.09 21.27 -4.33
C ARG A 308 -12.16 21.63 -5.81
N TYR A 309 -11.66 22.81 -6.20
CA TYR A 309 -11.68 23.28 -7.60
C TYR A 309 -10.86 22.39 -8.55
N VAL A 310 -9.71 21.91 -8.08
CA VAL A 310 -8.86 20.98 -8.83
C VAL A 310 -9.54 19.62 -9.03
N ASN A 311 -10.50 19.24 -8.17
CA ASN A 311 -11.24 17.97 -8.27
C ASN A 311 -12.41 18.07 -9.26
N GLU A 312 -13.10 19.21 -9.36
CA GLU A 312 -14.24 19.39 -10.29
C GLU A 312 -13.82 19.35 -11.77
N ASN A 313 -12.67 19.94 -12.13
CA ASN A 313 -12.17 19.91 -13.51
C ASN A 313 -11.68 18.52 -13.95
N ASP A 314 -11.12 17.72 -13.02
CA ASP A 314 -10.68 16.36 -13.30
C ASP A 314 -11.87 15.37 -13.38
N LEU A 315 -12.88 15.54 -12.53
CA LEU A 315 -14.12 14.74 -12.58
C LEU A 315 -14.86 14.94 -13.91
N CYS A 316 -14.93 16.17 -14.41
CA CYS A 316 -15.55 16.48 -15.71
C CYS A 316 -14.77 15.87 -16.89
N SER A 317 -13.46 15.68 -16.75
CA SER A 317 -12.61 15.03 -17.76
C SER A 317 -12.73 13.50 -17.75
N MET A 318 -13.10 12.89 -16.61
CA MET A 318 -13.34 11.44 -16.50
C MET A 318 -14.70 11.00 -17.05
N GLU A 319 -15.70 11.89 -17.15
CA GLU A 319 -17.00 11.57 -17.77
C GLU A 319 -16.95 11.48 -19.32
N VAL A 320 -15.85 11.89 -19.95
CA VAL A 320 -15.69 11.94 -21.41
C VAL A 320 -14.72 10.85 -21.95
N SER A 321 -14.26 9.90 -21.13
CA SER A 321 -13.35 8.81 -21.57
C SER A 321 -13.55 7.48 -20.86
#